data_AF-A0A3P7RVH9-F1
#
_entry.id   AF-A0A3P7RVH9-F1
#
_cell.length_a   1.000
_cell.length_b   1.000
_cell.length_c   1.000
_cell.angle_alpha   90.00
_cell.angle_beta   90.00
_cell.angle_gamma   90.00
#
_symmetry.space_group_name_H-M   'P 1'
#
loop_
_entity.id
_entity.type
_entity.pdbx_description
1 polymer ?
#
loop_
_entity_poly.entity_id
_entity_poly.type
_entity_poly.pdbx_seq_one_letter_code
_entity_poly.pdbx_strand_id
1 'polypeptide(L)'
;MEQEANGNVDYDSVVDTTTPVYKQLVEAFAEEQAIGDVLYYLSQALENGSIDPDEFLKAVRDQSRNQFMKRAMVFQCRAKAGLPSV
;
A
#
# COMPACT_ATOMS: atom_id res chain seq x y z
N MET A 1 -18.85 3.69 -37.96
CA MET A 1 -17.94 4.21 -36.91
C MET A 1 -17.47 3.02 -36.08
N GLU A 2 -16.82 2.01 -36.67
CA GLU A 2 -15.43 1.99 -37.17
C GLU A 2 -14.38 2.22 -36.06
N GLN A 3 -13.87 1.06 -35.62
CA GLN A 3 -12.50 0.71 -35.17
C GLN A 3 -11.85 1.41 -33.97
N GLU A 4 -11.79 0.64 -32.88
CA GLU A 4 -10.55 0.16 -32.24
C GLU A 4 -9.35 1.13 -32.21
N ALA A 5 -9.19 1.79 -31.07
CA ALA A 5 -7.88 2.02 -30.49
C ALA A 5 -7.79 1.22 -29.19
N ASN A 6 -7.51 -0.08 -29.31
CA ASN A 6 -7.07 -0.91 -28.17
C ASN A 6 -5.62 -0.52 -27.81
N GLY A 7 -5.39 0.78 -27.59
CA GLY A 7 -4.14 1.29 -27.08
C GLY A 7 -4.19 1.08 -25.58
N ASN A 8 -3.29 0.24 -25.05
CA ASN A 8 -3.06 -0.05 -23.64
C ASN A 8 -3.64 1.01 -22.69
N VAL A 9 -4.93 0.89 -22.35
CA VAL A 9 -5.61 1.86 -21.49
C VAL A 9 -5.22 1.50 -20.07
N ASP A 10 -4.52 2.40 -19.41
CA ASP A 10 -4.28 2.27 -17.97
C ASP A 10 -5.60 2.52 -17.23
N TYR A 11 -6.27 1.43 -16.88
CA TYR A 11 -7.56 1.49 -16.20
C TYR A 11 -7.48 2.17 -14.82
N ASP A 12 -6.30 2.16 -14.17
CA ASP A 12 -6.10 2.83 -12.89
C ASP A 12 -6.14 4.36 -13.03
N SER A 13 -5.84 4.87 -14.23
CA SER A 13 -5.85 6.31 -14.51
C SER A 13 -7.25 6.89 -14.81
N VAL A 14 -8.26 6.03 -15.00
CA VAL A 14 -9.62 6.46 -15.39
C VAL A 14 -10.36 7.13 -14.23
N VAL A 15 -9.99 6.82 -12.98
CA VAL A 15 -10.60 7.38 -11.77
C VAL A 15 -9.50 7.97 -10.89
N ASP A 16 -9.53 9.28 -10.69
CA ASP A 16 -8.65 9.96 -9.72
C ASP A 16 -9.49 10.69 -8.65
N THR A 17 -8.83 11.01 -7.55
CA THR A 17 -9.41 11.72 -6.42
C THR A 17 -9.57 13.22 -6.71
N THR A 18 -10.52 13.86 -6.02
CA THR A 18 -10.84 15.28 -6.23
C THR A 18 -9.79 16.25 -5.68
N THR A 19 -8.92 15.81 -4.75
CA THR A 19 -7.86 16.63 -4.18
C THR A 19 -6.58 15.83 -3.95
N PRO A 20 -5.39 16.45 -4.00
CA PRO A 20 -4.12 15.75 -3.75
C PRO A 20 -4.03 15.06 -2.39
N VAL A 21 -4.72 15.60 -1.37
CA VAL A 21 -4.74 15.01 -0.02
C VAL A 21 -5.52 13.70 0.00
N TYR A 22 -6.59 13.58 -0.80
CA TYR A 22 -7.34 12.33 -0.93
C TYR A 22 -6.54 11.27 -1.69
N LYS A 23 -5.79 11.66 -2.73
CA LYS A 23 -4.87 10.75 -3.43
C LYS A 23 -3.85 10.16 -2.46
N GLN A 24 -3.17 11.03 -1.72
CA GLN A 24 -2.18 10.65 -0.72
C GLN A 24 -2.77 9.74 0.37
N LEU A 25 -4.03 9.96 0.77
CA LEU A 25 -4.73 9.12 1.73
C LEU A 25 -4.95 7.70 1.17
N VAL A 26 -5.48 7.60 -0.05
CA VAL A 26 -5.78 6.30 -0.68
C VAL A 26 -4.51 5.52 -0.93
N GLU A 27 -3.48 6.15 -1.48
CA GLU A 27 -2.17 5.54 -1.71
C GLU A 27 -1.53 5.05 -0.40
N ALA A 28 -1.46 5.90 0.63
CA ALA A 28 -0.88 5.52 1.91
C ALA A 28 -1.65 4.38 2.60
N PHE A 29 -2.98 4.36 2.47
CA PHE A 29 -3.82 3.30 3.00
C PHE A 29 -3.63 1.99 2.23
N ALA A 30 -3.60 2.04 0.91
CA ALA A 30 -3.35 0.86 0.08
C ALA A 30 -1.97 0.24 0.36
N GLU A 31 -0.93 1.07 0.47
CA GLU A 31 0.41 0.61 0.83
C GLU A 31 0.48 0.00 2.23
N GLU A 32 -0.20 0.59 3.23
CA GLU A 32 -0.23 0.08 4.60
C GLU A 32 -0.84 -1.32 4.68
N GLN A 33 -1.89 -1.56 3.88
CA GLN A 33 -2.54 -2.85 3.77
C GLN A 33 -1.71 -3.87 2.98
N ALA A 34 -1.09 -3.45 1.88
CA ALA A 34 -0.21 -4.30 1.09
C ALA A 34 0.99 -4.81 1.90
N ILE A 35 1.51 -4.01 2.85
CA ILE A 35 2.55 -4.47 3.76
C ILE A 35 2.07 -5.63 4.64
N GLY A 36 0.79 -5.65 5.05
CA GLY A 36 0.20 -6.77 5.78
C GLY A 36 0.31 -8.09 5.01
N ASP A 37 -0.01 -8.05 3.72
CA ASP A 37 0.12 -9.21 2.83
C ASP A 37 1.58 -9.64 2.66
N VAL A 38 2.51 -8.69 2.52
CA VAL A 38 3.94 -8.97 2.45
C VAL A 38 4.42 -9.68 3.73
N LEU A 39 4.04 -9.20 4.91
CA LEU A 39 4.43 -9.83 6.18
C LEU A 39 3.88 -11.26 6.32
N TYR A 40 2.65 -11.48 5.85
CA TYR A 40 2.07 -12.83 5.80
C TYR A 40 2.91 -13.77 4.92
N TYR A 41 3.21 -13.37 3.69
CA TYR A 41 4.00 -14.21 2.78
C TYR A 41 5.46 -14.37 3.19
N LEU A 42 6.07 -13.38 3.84
CA LEU A 42 7.40 -13.52 4.46
C LEU A 42 7.39 -14.59 5.56
N SER A 43 6.31 -14.67 6.34
CA SER A 43 6.17 -15.67 7.40
C SER A 43 6.02 -17.07 6.81
N GLN A 44 5.19 -17.21 5.76
CA GLN A 44 5.06 -18.46 5.00
C GLN A 44 6.38 -18.89 4.34
N ALA A 45 7.15 -17.94 3.80
CA ALA A 45 8.46 -18.22 3.20
C ALA A 45 9.46 -18.76 4.24
N LEU A 46 9.43 -18.25 5.47
CA LEU A 46 10.25 -18.75 6.57
C LEU A 46 9.83 -20.15 6.98
N GLU A 47 8.52 -20.42 7.11
CA GLU A 47 7.97 -21.75 7.42
C GLU A 47 8.39 -22.80 6.38
N ASN A 48 8.45 -22.40 5.11
CA ASN A 48 8.86 -23.26 4.00
C ASN A 48 10.38 -23.34 3.81
N GLY A 49 11.18 -22.67 4.66
CA GLY A 49 12.65 -22.65 4.59
C GLY A 49 13.21 -21.96 3.34
N SER A 50 12.43 -21.11 2.67
CA SER A 50 12.84 -20.39 1.46
C SER A 50 13.63 -19.10 1.76
N ILE A 51 13.62 -18.63 3.00
CA ILE A 51 14.35 -17.45 3.49
C ILE A 51 15.02 -17.79 4.83
N ASP A 52 16.22 -17.27 5.04
CA ASP A 52 16.93 -17.45 6.31
C ASP A 52 16.29 -16.61 7.44
N PRO A 53 16.30 -17.10 8.70
CA PRO A 53 15.73 -16.35 9.83
C PRO A 53 16.28 -14.94 9.99
N ASP A 54 17.58 -14.75 9.74
CA ASP A 54 18.23 -13.44 9.84
C ASP A 54 17.75 -12.47 8.75
N GLU A 55 17.50 -12.96 7.54
CA GLU A 55 16.95 -12.14 6.44
C GLU A 55 15.49 -11.80 6.68
N PHE A 56 14.71 -12.77 7.16
CA PHE A 56 13.32 -12.57 7.57
C PHE A 56 13.21 -11.46 8.63
N LEU A 57 14.01 -11.51 9.70
CA LEU A 57 13.94 -10.52 10.78
C LEU A 57 14.31 -9.10 10.31
N LYS A 58 15.25 -8.97 9.35
CA LYS A 58 15.58 -7.68 8.73
C LYS A 58 14.40 -7.16 7.91
N ALA A 59 13.87 -8.00 7.01
CA ALA A 59 12.76 -7.64 6.15
C ALA A 59 11.51 -7.25 6.95
N VAL A 60 11.12 -8.06 7.94
CA VAL A 60 9.96 -7.77 8.80
C VAL A 60 10.15 -6.45 9.53
N ARG A 61 11.33 -6.19 10.13
CA ARG A 61 11.59 -4.94 10.84
C ARG A 61 11.44 -3.72 9.93
N ASP A 62 12.00 -3.78 8.73
CA ASP A 62 11.93 -2.68 7.78
C ASP A 62 10.50 -2.45 7.28
N GLN A 63 9.77 -3.52 6.97
CA GLN A 63 8.37 -3.43 6.56
C GLN A 63 7.46 -2.92 7.68
N SER A 64 7.64 -3.39 8.92
CA SER A 64 6.87 -2.88 10.08
C SER A 64 7.13 -1.38 10.32
N ARG A 65 8.37 -0.90 10.12
CA ARG A 65 8.67 0.53 10.21
C ARG A 65 7.95 1.32 9.12
N ASN A 66 7.94 0.82 7.90
CA ASN A 66 7.20 1.45 6.79
C ASN A 66 5.70 1.48 7.08
N GLN A 67 5.13 0.37 7.57
CA GLN A 67 3.72 0.28 7.94
C GLN A 67 3.35 1.32 8.97
N PHE A 68 4.17 1.49 10.01
CA PHE A 68 3.96 2.53 11.03
C PHE A 68 3.92 3.93 10.41
N MET A 69 4.87 4.26 9.54
CA MET A 69 4.92 5.56 8.87
C MET A 69 3.72 5.80 7.95
N LYS A 70 3.28 4.77 7.20
CA LYS A 70 2.11 4.85 6.32
C LYS A 70 0.83 5.00 7.13
N ARG A 71 0.68 4.27 8.24
CA ARG A 71 -0.45 4.43 9.17
C ARG A 71 -0.48 5.84 9.78
N ALA A 72 0.66 6.38 10.19
CA ALA A 72 0.75 7.75 10.67
C ALA A 72 0.36 8.77 9.58
N MET A 73 0.75 8.53 8.33
CA MET A 73 0.35 9.36 7.19
C MET A 73 -1.16 9.33 6.98
N VAL A 74 -1.79 8.15 7.03
CA VAL A 74 -3.26 8.00 6.95
C VAL A 74 -3.94 8.83 8.02
N PHE A 75 -3.50 8.77 9.28
CA PHE A 75 -4.05 9.59 10.35
C PHE A 75 -3.94 11.09 10.07
N GLN A 76 -2.78 11.56 9.61
CA GLN A 76 -2.58 12.97 9.27
C GLN A 76 -3.44 13.44 8.08
N CYS A 77 -3.55 12.63 7.03
CA CYS A 77 -4.37 12.93 5.87
C CYS A 77 -5.86 12.99 6.23
N ARG A 78 -6.35 12.06 7.06
CA ARG A 78 -7.74 12.07 7.55
C ARG A 78 -8.05 13.32 8.37
N ALA A 79 -7.16 13.69 9.29
CA ALA A 79 -7.31 14.91 10.08
C ALA A 79 -7.37 16.17 9.21
N LYS A 80 -6.50 16.28 8.20
CA LYS A 80 -6.51 17.41 7.24
C LYS A 80 -7.75 17.42 6.34
N ALA A 81 -8.28 16.26 6.01
CA ALA A 81 -9.48 16.11 5.20
C ALA A 81 -10.80 16.28 5.97
N GLY A 82 -10.75 16.52 7.29
CA GLY A 82 -11.95 16.59 8.13
C GLY A 82 -12.67 15.26 8.31
N LEU A 83 -11.96 14.14 8.10
CA LEU A 83 -12.48 12.79 8.26
C LEU A 83 -12.25 12.28 9.70
N PRO A 84 -13.12 11.43 10.25
CA PRO A 84 -12.96 10.90 11.60
C PRO A 84 -11.68 10.08 11.72
N SER A 85 -10.99 10.15 12.86
CA SER A 85 -9.95 9.20 13.23
C SER A 85 -10.61 7.84 13.50
N VAL A 86 -10.19 6.80 12.77
CA VAL A 86 -10.59 5.41 13.07
C VAL A 86 -9.92 4.96 14.36
#